data_AF-A0A7Y0IJC3-F1
#
_entry.id   AF-A0A7Y0IJC3-F1
#
_cell.length_a   1.000
_cell.length_b   1.000
_cell.length_c   1.000
_cell.angle_alpha   90.00
_cell.angle_beta   90.00
_cell.angle_gamma   90.00
#
_symmetry.space_group_name_H-M   'P 1'
#
loop_
_entity.id
_entity.type
_entity.pdbx_description
1 polymer ?
#
loop_
_entity_poly.entity_id
_entity_poly.type
_entity_poly.pdbx_seq_one_letter_code
_entity_poly.pdbx_strand_id
1 'polypeptide(L)'
;MSAMKRNGFKVFSFISATIIFCVFAFVTLIAAAAVDEGTDGNNFVIQAMAKIYYIFRFPIHTLFFRFIEGPFFFFVGLLLNCLFYGFLTERIVFIFDRKKSN
;
A
#
# COMPACT_ATOMS: atom_id res chain seq x y z
N MET A 1 -23.96 21.85 -21.87
CA MET A 1 -23.52 21.26 -20.59
C MET A 1 -22.53 20.16 -20.91
N SER A 2 -21.22 20.45 -20.83
CA SER A 2 -20.16 19.55 -21.30
C SER A 2 -20.05 18.34 -20.36
N ALA A 3 -20.37 17.16 -20.88
CA ALA A 3 -20.11 15.89 -20.22
C ALA A 3 -18.59 15.74 -20.07
N MET A 4 -18.08 16.06 -18.89
CA MET A 4 -16.66 15.95 -18.57
C MET A 4 -16.29 14.46 -18.50
N LYS A 5 -15.91 13.87 -19.63
CA LYS A 5 -15.37 12.50 -19.72
C LYS A 5 -13.98 12.47 -19.08
N ARG A 6 -13.94 12.41 -17.74
CA ARG A 6 -12.75 12.61 -16.90
C ARG A 6 -12.01 11.32 -16.51
N ASN A 7 -12.42 10.15 -17.00
CA ASN A 7 -11.82 8.90 -16.56
C ASN A 7 -10.81 8.36 -17.58
N GLY A 8 -9.65 9.01 -17.65
CA GLY A 8 -8.45 8.45 -18.28
C GLY A 8 -7.73 7.47 -17.36
N PHE A 9 -8.47 6.59 -16.68
CA PHE A 9 -7.91 5.66 -15.70
C PHE A 9 -7.00 4.64 -16.41
N LYS A 10 -5.71 4.66 -16.09
CA LYS A 10 -4.74 3.74 -16.70
C LYS A 10 -4.70 2.46 -15.86
N VAL A 11 -5.55 1.49 -16.20
CA VAL A 11 -5.64 0.18 -15.50
C VAL A 11 -4.27 -0.49 -15.38
N PHE A 12 -3.44 -0.43 -16.42
CA PHE A 12 -2.09 -0.99 -16.39
C PHE A 12 -1.20 -0.33 -15.33
N SER A 13 -1.26 1.00 -15.21
CA SER A 13 -0.50 1.76 -14.19
C SER A 13 -0.99 1.46 -12.78
N PHE A 14 -2.29 1.23 -12.61
CA PHE A 14 -2.86 0.82 -11.34
C PHE A 14 -2.38 -0.57 -10.93
N ILE A 15 -2.51 -1.56 -11.82
CA ILE A 15 -2.12 -2.95 -11.55
C ILE A 15 -0.61 -3.02 -11.23
N SER A 16 0.24 -2.34 -12.01
CA SER A 16 1.68 -2.34 -11.74
C SER A 16 2.03 -1.70 -10.39
N ALA A 17 1.41 -0.56 -10.04
CA ALA A 17 1.59 0.08 -8.75
C ALA A 17 1.13 -0.82 -7.60
N THR A 18 -0.04 -1.46 -7.72
CA THR A 18 -0.55 -2.41 -6.71
C THR A 18 0.41 -3.57 -6.50
N ILE A 19 0.95 -4.18 -7.56
CA ILE A 19 1.91 -5.28 -7.44
C ILE A 19 3.16 -4.83 -6.69
N ILE A 20 3.69 -3.64 -7.01
CA ILE A 20 4.85 -3.07 -6.31
C ILE A 20 4.54 -2.91 -4.82
N PHE A 21 3.38 -2.34 -4.47
CA PHE A 21 2.98 -2.19 -3.07
C PHE A 21 2.75 -3.53 -2.36
N CYS A 22 2.23 -4.56 -3.04
CA CYS A 22 2.09 -5.90 -2.47
C CYS A 22 3.45 -6.51 -2.11
N VAL A 23 4.44 -6.41 -3.02
CA VAL A 23 5.79 -6.91 -2.77
C VAL A 23 6.43 -6.15 -1.61
N PHE A 24 6.32 -4.82 -1.60
CA PHE A 24 6.85 -3.98 -0.53
C PHE A 24 6.20 -4.27 0.83
N ALA A 25 4.87 -4.44 0.85
CA ALA A 25 4.13 -4.80 2.04
C ALA A 25 4.57 -6.17 2.59
N PHE A 26 4.84 -7.14 1.72
CA PHE A 26 5.33 -8.46 2.15
C PHE A 26 6.74 -8.41 2.73
N VAL A 27 7.66 -7.68 2.10
CA VAL A 27 9.03 -7.49 2.61
C VAL A 27 9.02 -6.79 3.97
N THR A 28 8.22 -5.73 4.10
CA THR A 28 8.10 -4.97 5.36
C THR A 28 7.38 -5.79 6.44
N LEU A 29 6.44 -6.66 6.09
CA LEU A 29 5.81 -7.62 7.01
C LEU A 29 6.84 -8.59 7.59
N ILE A 30 7.70 -9.18 6.76
CA ILE A 30 8.78 -10.06 7.23
C ILE A 30 9.73 -9.30 8.15
N ALA A 31 10.09 -8.07 7.80
CA ALA A 31 10.94 -7.23 8.65
C ALA A 31 10.27 -6.93 10.01
N ALA A 32 8.96 -6.65 10.03
CA ALA A 32 8.21 -6.45 11.26
C ALA A 32 8.17 -7.71 12.12
N ALA A 33 7.90 -8.87 11.52
CA ALA A 33 7.94 -10.15 12.23
C ALA A 33 9.33 -10.44 12.83
N ALA A 34 10.41 -10.17 12.08
CA ALA A 34 11.78 -10.35 12.57
C ALA A 34 12.12 -9.43 13.76
N VAL A 35 11.58 -8.20 13.79
CA VAL A 35 11.74 -7.28 14.93
C VAL A 35 10.91 -7.75 16.14
N ASP A 36 9.68 -8.20 15.91
CA ASP A 36 8.80 -8.70 16.97
C ASP A 36 9.35 -9.99 17.62
N GLU A 37 9.99 -10.86 16.83
CA GLU A 37 10.68 -12.08 17.32
C GLU A 37 12.08 -11.79 17.92
N GLY A 38 12.58 -10.56 17.79
CA GLY A 38 13.93 -10.19 18.26
C GLY A 38 15.07 -10.81 17.44
N THR A 39 14.79 -11.26 16.21
CA THR A 39 15.76 -11.85 15.27
C THR A 39 16.35 -10.83 14.29
N ASP A 40 16.08 -9.54 14.48
CA ASP A 40 16.53 -8.44 13.62
C ASP A 40 18.04 -8.15 13.75
N GLY A 41 18.71 -8.79 14.71
CA GLY A 41 20.14 -8.57 14.99
C GLY A 41 20.43 -7.13 15.41
N ASN A 42 19.43 -6.40 15.93
CA ASN A 42 19.50 -4.97 16.24
C ASN A 42 19.93 -4.09 15.05
N ASN A 43 19.58 -4.49 13.81
CA ASN A 43 19.93 -3.77 12.61
C ASN A 43 18.94 -2.61 12.36
N PHE A 44 19.47 -1.38 12.34
CA PHE A 44 18.68 -0.17 12.09
C PHE A 44 17.84 -0.23 10.81
N VAL A 45 18.35 -0.85 9.74
CA VAL A 45 17.63 -0.94 8.45
C VAL A 45 16.37 -1.81 8.59
N ILE A 46 16.47 -2.93 9.31
CA ILE A 46 15.35 -3.85 9.53
C ILE A 46 14.30 -3.17 10.42
N GLN A 47 14.73 -2.46 11.46
CA GLN A 47 13.83 -1.68 12.32
C GLN A 47 13.12 -0.56 11.56
N ALA A 48 13.81 0.13 10.63
CA ALA A 48 13.17 1.12 9.77
C ALA A 48 12.13 0.48 8.84
N MET A 49 12.45 -0.67 8.23
CA MET A 49 11.50 -1.41 7.38
C MET A 49 10.28 -1.90 8.16
N ALA A 50 10.48 -2.38 9.39
CA ALA A 50 9.40 -2.76 10.30
C ALA A 50 8.49 -1.55 10.63
N LYS A 51 9.05 -0.35 10.80
CA LYS A 51 8.23 0.86 11.00
C LYS A 51 7.40 1.23 9.77
N ILE A 52 7.95 1.02 8.57
CA ILE A 52 7.22 1.25 7.31
C ILE A 52 6.03 0.29 7.17
N TYR A 53 6.14 -0.94 7.68
CA TYR A 53 5.02 -1.88 7.67
C TYR A 53 3.76 -1.31 8.35
N TYR A 54 3.92 -0.62 9.48
CA TYR A 54 2.81 0.03 10.18
C TYR A 54 2.14 1.12 9.33
N ILE A 55 2.88 1.78 8.44
CA ILE A 55 2.32 2.73 7.48
C ILE A 55 1.48 1.98 6.44
N PHE A 56 1.98 0.87 5.88
CA PHE A 56 1.21 0.05 4.91
C PHE A 56 -0.04 -0.60 5.51
N ARG A 57 -0.12 -0.71 6.84
CA ARG A 57 -1.32 -1.15 7.55
C ARG A 57 -2.42 -0.09 7.57
N PHE A 58 -2.09 1.18 7.41
CA PHE A 58 -3.07 2.26 7.32
C PHE A 58 -3.64 2.37 5.89
N PRO A 59 -4.91 2.78 5.71
CA PRO A 59 -5.93 3.05 6.72
C PRO A 59 -6.78 1.84 7.12
N ILE A 60 -6.80 0.76 6.33
CA ILE A 60 -7.86 -0.26 6.46
C ILE A 60 -7.72 -1.07 7.74
N HIS A 61 -6.52 -1.50 8.12
CA HIS A 61 -6.35 -2.18 9.42
C HIS A 61 -6.63 -1.28 10.60
N THR A 62 -6.39 0.02 10.48
CA THR A 62 -6.65 0.98 11.55
C THR A 62 -8.15 1.27 11.69
N LEU A 63 -8.85 1.50 10.58
CA LEU A 63 -10.27 1.82 10.57
C LEU A 63 -11.17 0.61 10.86
N PHE A 64 -10.77 -0.57 10.40
CA PHE A 64 -11.55 -1.79 10.54
C PHE A 64 -10.93 -2.80 11.52
N PHE A 65 -10.07 -2.33 12.44
CA PHE A 65 -9.37 -3.19 13.40
C PHE A 65 -10.30 -4.19 14.12
N ARG A 66 -11.50 -3.74 14.55
CA ARG A 66 -12.50 -4.58 15.22
C ARG A 66 -13.12 -5.67 14.35
N PHE A 67 -13.01 -5.56 13.02
CA PHE A 67 -13.56 -6.53 12.07
C PHE A 67 -12.45 -7.40 11.45
N ILE A 68 -11.19 -7.06 11.68
CA ILE A 68 -10.02 -7.76 11.15
C ILE A 68 -9.41 -8.58 12.29
N GLU A 69 -10.21 -9.53 12.79
CA GLU A 69 -9.73 -10.55 13.72
C GLU A 69 -9.47 -11.84 12.94
N GLY A 70 -8.22 -12.31 12.97
CA GLY A 70 -7.79 -13.55 12.33
C GLY A 70 -6.94 -13.37 11.06
N PRO A 71 -6.16 -14.41 10.68
CA PRO A 71 -5.16 -14.34 9.63
C PRO A 71 -5.77 -14.02 8.25
N PHE A 72 -6.94 -14.57 7.95
CA PHE A 72 -7.62 -14.32 6.67
C PHE A 72 -7.97 -12.85 6.49
N PHE A 73 -8.67 -12.25 7.45
CA PHE A 73 -9.06 -10.84 7.39
C PHE A 73 -7.85 -9.91 7.41
N PHE A 74 -6.78 -10.30 8.10
CA PHE A 74 -5.52 -9.56 8.10
C PHE A 74 -4.93 -9.44 6.69
N PHE A 75 -4.82 -10.54 5.94
CA PHE A 75 -4.30 -10.50 4.57
C PHE A 75 -5.24 -9.76 3.61
N VAL A 76 -6.56 -9.90 3.79
CA VAL A 76 -7.55 -9.13 3.02
C VAL A 76 -7.40 -7.64 3.27
N GLY A 77 -7.25 -7.21 4.51
CA GLY A 77 -7.03 -5.81 4.86
C GLY A 77 -5.73 -5.25 4.27
N LEU A 78 -4.67 -6.06 4.26
CA LEU A 78 -3.39 -5.68 3.67
C LEU A 78 -3.50 -5.53 2.14
N LEU A 79 -4.17 -6.49 1.48
CA LEU A 79 -4.43 -6.44 0.04
C LEU A 79 -5.26 -5.21 -0.34
N LEU A 80 -6.30 -4.89 0.45
CA LEU A 80 -7.10 -3.69 0.23
C LEU A 80 -6.27 -2.40 0.42
N ASN A 81 -5.33 -2.36 1.37
CA ASN A 81 -4.41 -1.23 1.48
C ASN A 81 -3.51 -1.12 0.25
N CYS A 82 -2.94 -2.23 -0.26
CA CYS A 82 -2.14 -2.20 -1.48
C CYS A 82 -2.94 -1.72 -2.70
N LEU A 83 -4.22 -2.11 -2.80
CA LEU A 83 -5.14 -1.60 -3.81
C LEU A 83 -5.39 -0.09 -3.64
N PHE A 84 -5.59 0.36 -2.41
CA PHE A 84 -5.78 1.79 -2.10
C PHE A 84 -4.54 2.61 -2.47
N TYR A 85 -3.34 2.16 -2.10
CA TYR A 85 -2.09 2.81 -2.45
C TYR A 85 -1.84 2.80 -3.97
N GLY A 86 -2.09 1.69 -4.65
CA GLY A 86 -2.02 1.62 -6.11
C GLY A 86 -2.98 2.59 -6.79
N PHE A 87 -4.20 2.75 -6.26
CA PHE A 87 -5.17 3.73 -6.76
C PHE A 87 -4.70 5.16 -6.54
N LEU A 88 -4.21 5.50 -5.35
CA LEU A 88 -3.65 6.82 -5.07
C LEU A 88 -2.48 7.15 -6.00
N THR A 89 -1.57 6.20 -6.22
CA THR A 89 -0.46 6.39 -7.15
C THR A 89 -0.93 6.62 -8.58
N GLU A 90 -1.93 5.87 -9.06
CA GLU A 90 -2.52 6.13 -10.39
C GLU A 90 -3.08 7.55 -10.49
N ARG A 91 -3.79 8.02 -9.45
CA ARG A 91 -4.36 9.38 -9.42
C ARG A 91 -3.29 10.46 -9.41
N ILE A 92 -2.22 10.25 -8.65
CA ILE A 92 -1.06 11.15 -8.59
C ILE A 92 -0.40 11.23 -9.97
N VAL A 93 -0.06 10.09 -10.57
CA VAL A 93 0.57 10.00 -11.90
C VAL A 93 -0.32 10.67 -12.95
N PHE A 94 -1.62 10.43 -12.92
CA PHE A 94 -2.57 11.06 -13.84
C PHE A 94 -2.55 12.60 -13.74
N ILE A 95 -2.49 13.15 -12.53
CA ILE A 95 -2.42 14.61 -12.31
C ILE A 95 -1.10 15.18 -12.84
N PHE A 96 0.01 14.51 -12.60
CA PHE A 96 1.34 14.94 -13.08
C PHE A 96 1.46 14.86 -14.60
N ASP A 97 0.98 13.79 -15.23
CA ASP A 97 0.94 13.65 -16.69
C ASP A 97 0.13 14.79 -17.33
N ARG A 98 -1.01 15.14 -16.72
CA ARG A 98 -1.87 16.21 -17.21
C ARG A 98 -1.24 17.60 -17.07
N LYS A 99 -0.47 17.83 -16.00
CA LYS A 99 0.28 19.08 -15.78
C LYS A 99 1.45 19.23 -16.76
N LYS A 100 2.09 18.13 -17.17
CA LYS A 100 3.19 18.15 -18.15
C LYS A 100 2.71 18.42 -19.59
N SER A 101 1.47 18.04 -19.90
CA SER A 101 0.87 18.20 -21.23
C SER A 101 0.24 19.58 -21.48
N ASN A 102 0.23 20.47 -20.49
CA ASN A 102 -0.34 21.82 -20.55
C ASN A 102 0.77 22.85 -20.46
#